data_AF-A0A9E1JMM8-F1
#
_entry.id   AF-A0A9E1JMM8-F1
#
_cell.length_a   1.000
_cell.length_b   1.000
_cell.length_c   1.000
_cell.angle_alpha   90.00
_cell.angle_beta   90.00
_cell.angle_gamma   90.00
#
_symmetry.space_group_name_H-M   'P 1'
#
loop_
_entity.id
_entity.type
_entity.pdbx_description
1 polymer ?
#
loop_
_entity_poly.entity_id
_entity_poly.type
_entity_poly.pdbx_seq_one_letter_code
_entity_poly.pdbx_strand_id
1 'polypeptide(L)'
;MEKILIVGCKKAMDDVCIGCSRCLVGFNRRDGEFERYKNEEIELTGLLNCGDCPGATIVTRLAQVNLWNKPMDEKITKIHIGPCITDHCPHKDVIIKKIKAKSGVEVIEGTHPYKPDNIFG
;
A
#
# COMPACT_ATOMS: atom_id res chain seq x y z
N MET A 1 -12.90 5.92 12.21
CA MET A 1 -12.11 6.39 11.06
C MET A 1 -10.96 5.43 10.86
N GLU A 2 -10.86 4.80 9.70
CA GLU A 2 -9.73 3.90 9.40
C GLU A 2 -8.56 4.72 8.86
N LYS A 3 -7.38 4.52 9.45
CA LYS A 3 -6.10 5.08 9.01
C LYS A 3 -5.36 4.07 8.14
N ILE A 4 -5.19 4.41 6.88
CA ILE A 4 -4.73 3.52 5.82
C ILE A 4 -3.26 3.80 5.50
N LEU A 5 -2.44 2.75 5.48
CA LEU A 5 -1.10 2.78 4.91
C LEU A 5 -1.10 2.02 3.58
N ILE A 6 -0.56 2.61 2.52
CA ILE A 6 -0.35 1.90 1.26
C ILE A 6 1.10 1.45 1.17
N VAL A 7 1.33 0.16 0.93
CA VAL A 7 2.66 -0.42 0.67
C VAL A 7 2.82 -0.74 -0.82
N GLY A 8 3.84 -0.16 -1.45
CA GLY A 8 4.14 -0.38 -2.87
C GLY A 8 5.58 -0.84 -3.13
N CYS A 9 5.90 -1.17 -4.38
CA CYS A 9 7.23 -1.62 -4.78
C CYS A 9 8.21 -0.43 -4.80
N LYS A 10 9.39 -0.58 -4.18
CA LYS A 10 10.43 0.47 -4.14
C LYS A 10 10.80 1.00 -5.53
N LYS A 11 10.99 0.11 -6.50
CA LYS A 11 11.37 0.51 -7.88
C LYS A 11 10.17 1.09 -8.63
N ALA A 12 9.04 0.39 -8.61
CA ALA A 12 7.90 0.82 -9.40
C ALA A 12 7.27 2.12 -8.89
N MET A 13 7.28 2.40 -7.58
CA MET A 13 6.71 3.64 -7.03
C MET A 13 7.44 4.89 -7.53
N ASP A 14 8.77 4.82 -7.68
CA ASP A 14 9.58 5.99 -8.04
C ASP A 14 9.83 6.05 -9.55
N ASP A 15 10.08 4.90 -10.20
CA ASP A 15 10.56 4.86 -11.59
C ASP A 15 9.44 4.69 -12.64
N VAL A 16 8.27 4.15 -12.25
CA VAL A 16 7.22 3.75 -13.20
C VAL A 16 5.86 4.36 -12.87
N CYS A 17 5.47 4.30 -11.60
CA CYS A 17 4.18 4.74 -11.09
C CYS A 17 4.31 6.16 -10.55
N ILE A 18 4.39 7.14 -11.45
CA ILE A 18 4.60 8.57 -11.19
C ILE A 18 3.92 9.02 -9.87
N GLY A 19 4.73 9.17 -8.82
CA GLY A 19 4.32 9.67 -7.50
C GLY A 19 3.20 8.89 -6.81
N CYS A 20 3.05 7.59 -7.09
CA CYS A 20 1.91 6.78 -6.64
C CYS A 20 0.53 7.35 -6.99
N SER A 21 0.45 8.25 -7.99
CA SER A 21 -0.75 9.02 -8.32
C SER A 21 -2.00 8.15 -8.50
N ARG A 22 -1.88 7.01 -9.18
CA ARG A 22 -2.99 6.08 -9.39
C ARG A 22 -3.54 5.48 -8.09
N CYS A 23 -2.70 5.16 -7.11
CA CYS A 23 -3.15 4.69 -5.79
C CYS A 23 -3.91 5.79 -5.05
N LEU A 24 -3.42 7.03 -5.12
CA LEU A 24 -4.06 8.20 -4.49
C LEU A 24 -5.41 8.51 -5.13
N VAL A 25 -5.51 8.46 -6.46
CA VAL A 25 -6.77 8.64 -7.18
C VAL A 25 -7.76 7.54 -6.80
N GLY A 26 -7.33 6.27 -6.74
CA GLY A 26 -8.16 5.15 -6.28
C GLY A 26 -8.67 5.37 -4.86
N PHE A 27 -7.80 5.80 -3.93
CA PHE A 27 -8.18 6.12 -2.56
C PHE A 27 -9.24 7.24 -2.50
N ASN A 28 -8.97 8.36 -3.18
CA ASN A 28 -9.85 9.54 -3.17
C ASN A 28 -11.23 9.26 -3.76
N ARG A 29 -11.30 8.41 -4.78
CA ARG A 29 -12.56 8.04 -5.47
C ARG A 29 -13.25 6.82 -4.87
N ARG A 30 -12.60 6.13 -3.92
CA ARG A 30 -13.04 4.82 -3.40
C ARG A 30 -13.17 3.78 -4.52
N ASP A 31 -12.26 3.77 -5.48
CA ASP A 31 -12.25 2.80 -6.59
C ASP A 31 -11.40 1.57 -6.25
N GLY A 32 -11.73 0.43 -6.86
CA GLY A 32 -11.01 -0.84 -6.66
C GLY A 32 -11.18 -1.37 -5.24
N GLU A 33 -10.09 -1.75 -4.58
CA GLU A 33 -10.14 -2.29 -3.22
C GLU A 33 -10.58 -1.26 -2.18
N PHE A 34 -10.62 0.03 -2.53
CA PHE A 34 -11.15 1.07 -1.64
C PHE A 34 -12.68 1.18 -1.67
N GLU A 35 -13.37 0.48 -2.59
CA GLU A 35 -14.85 0.47 -2.64
C GLU A 35 -15.46 -0.07 -1.35
N ARG A 36 -14.73 -0.92 -0.64
CA ARG A 36 -15.14 -1.45 0.66
C ARG A 36 -15.38 -0.37 1.72
N TYR A 37 -14.83 0.83 1.51
CA TYR A 37 -14.96 1.97 2.42
C TYR A 37 -15.96 3.02 1.93
N LYS A 38 -16.88 2.69 1.01
CA LYS A 38 -17.88 3.64 0.46
C LYS A 38 -18.72 4.34 1.55
N ASN A 39 -18.94 3.67 2.68
CA ASN A 39 -19.74 4.17 3.79
C ASN A 39 -18.89 4.45 5.04
N GLU A 40 -17.58 4.56 4.89
CA GLU A 40 -16.64 4.73 5.99
C GLU A 40 -15.73 5.93 5.77
N GLU A 41 -15.49 6.69 6.83
CA GLU A 41 -14.47 7.73 6.83
C GLU A 41 -13.09 7.08 6.98
N ILE A 42 -12.24 7.30 5.98
CA ILE A 42 -10.87 6.79 5.94
C ILE A 42 -9.89 7.91 5.63
N GLU A 43 -8.70 7.80 6.19
CA GLU A 43 -7.60 8.73 6.03
C GLU A 43 -6.37 8.00 5.49
N LEU A 44 -5.63 8.63 4.58
CA LEU A 44 -4.37 8.10 4.08
C LEU A 44 -3.22 8.63 4.95
N THR A 45 -2.67 7.77 5.79
CA THR A 45 -1.55 8.14 6.68
C THR A 45 -0.19 8.10 5.98
N GLY A 46 -0.09 7.39 4.84
CA GLY A 46 1.10 7.48 4.01
C GLY A 46 1.28 6.40 2.96
N LEU A 47 2.41 6.52 2.26
CA LEU A 47 2.92 5.59 1.25
C LEU A 47 4.26 5.04 1.73
N LEU A 48 4.42 3.72 1.71
CA LEU A 48 5.64 3.05 2.13
C LEU A 48 6.11 2.05 1.08
N ASN A 49 7.38 2.07 0.71
CA ASN A 49 7.90 1.03 -0.17
C ASN A 49 8.20 -0.30 0.57
N CYS A 50 8.24 -1.40 -0.18
CA CYS A 50 8.49 -2.76 0.29
C CYS A 50 9.89 -3.00 0.88
N GLY A 51 10.80 -2.02 0.88
CA GLY A 51 12.11 -2.17 1.52
C GLY A 51 13.11 -3.06 0.78
N ASP A 52 13.10 -2.97 -0.55
CA ASP A 52 13.95 -3.71 -1.52
C ASP A 52 13.67 -5.20 -1.63
N CYS A 53 14.06 -5.84 -2.74
CA CYS A 53 13.75 -7.25 -3.00
C CYS A 53 14.52 -8.20 -2.07
N PRO A 54 13.90 -9.23 -1.46
CA PRO A 54 12.49 -9.67 -1.53
C PRO A 54 11.66 -9.19 -0.32
N GLY A 55 11.57 -7.87 -0.13
CA GLY A 55 11.12 -7.23 1.11
C GLY A 55 12.15 -7.32 2.22
N ALA A 56 13.40 -6.97 1.95
CA ALA A 56 14.51 -7.15 2.89
C ALA A 56 14.31 -6.35 4.19
N THR A 57 13.83 -5.11 4.06
CA THR A 57 13.69 -4.17 5.19
C THR A 57 12.24 -3.84 5.55
N ILE A 58 11.24 -4.51 4.95
CA ILE A 58 9.81 -4.15 5.14
C ILE A 58 9.38 -4.12 6.61
N VAL A 59 9.83 -5.08 7.43
CA VAL A 59 9.47 -5.14 8.85
C VAL A 59 10.06 -3.95 9.60
N THR A 60 11.33 -3.61 9.36
CA THR A 60 11.99 -2.43 9.94
C THR A 60 11.29 -1.14 9.52
N ARG A 61 10.88 -1.04 8.25
CA ARG A 61 10.15 0.13 7.73
C ARG A 61 8.78 0.30 8.39
N LEU A 62 8.02 -0.79 8.57
CA LEU A 62 6.75 -0.74 9.32
C LEU A 62 6.97 -0.34 10.77
N ALA A 63 8.02 -0.87 11.42
CA ALA A 63 8.37 -0.48 12.78
C ALA A 63 8.70 1.02 12.87
N GLN A 64 9.42 1.57 11.88
CA GLN A 64 9.70 3.00 11.80
C GLN A 64 8.41 3.82 11.64
N VAL A 65 7.52 3.47 10.71
CA VAL A 65 6.22 4.17 10.55
C VAL A 65 5.47 4.23 11.87
N ASN A 66 5.34 3.09 12.56
CA ASN A 66 4.66 3.05 13.87
C ASN A 66 5.41 3.88 14.93
N LEU A 67 6.73 3.76 15.03
CA LEU A 67 7.53 4.47 16.04
C LEU A 67 7.39 6.00 15.90
N TRP A 68 7.48 6.51 14.68
CA TRP A 68 7.44 7.96 14.41
C TRP A 68 6.03 8.54 14.54
N ASN A 69 5.00 7.78 14.20
CA ASN A 69 3.62 8.26 14.19
C ASN A 69 2.88 8.08 15.52
N LYS A 70 3.27 7.09 16.35
CA LYS A 70 2.60 6.80 17.62
C LYS A 70 2.51 8.01 18.58
N PRO A 71 3.53 8.88 18.73
CA PRO A 71 3.42 10.07 19.59
C PRO A 71 2.39 11.11 19.11
N MET A 72 2.00 11.06 17.84
CA MET A 72 1.04 11.98 17.21
C MET A 72 -0.37 11.37 17.13
N ASP A 73 -0.60 10.20 17.75
CA ASP A 73 -1.85 9.42 17.64
C ASP A 73 -2.19 9.00 16.19
N GLU A 74 -1.16 8.85 15.36
CA GLU A 74 -1.26 8.42 13.97
C GLU A 74 -1.10 6.89 13.83
N LYS A 75 -2.07 6.15 14.38
CA LYS A 75 -2.03 4.68 14.37
C LYS A 75 -2.64 4.10 13.10
N ILE A 76 -1.83 3.37 12.32
CA ILE A 76 -2.31 2.59 11.17
C ILE A 76 -3.29 1.50 11.62
N THR A 77 -4.42 1.39 10.91
CA THR A 77 -5.49 0.42 11.16
C THR A 77 -5.60 -0.64 10.07
N LYS A 78 -5.20 -0.31 8.84
CA LYS A 78 -5.21 -1.20 7.68
C LYS A 78 -4.00 -0.94 6.79
N ILE A 79 -3.51 -1.98 6.14
CA ILE A 79 -2.45 -1.87 5.13
C ILE A 79 -3.00 -2.34 3.79
N HIS A 80 -2.93 -1.51 2.76
CA HIS A 80 -3.19 -1.91 1.37
C HIS A 80 -1.89 -2.17 0.63
N ILE A 81 -1.85 -3.24 -0.17
CA ILE A 81 -0.70 -3.60 -1.00
C ILE A 81 -0.98 -3.17 -2.44
N GLY A 82 -0.13 -2.31 -3.01
CA GLY A 82 -0.34 -1.78 -4.36
C GLY A 82 -0.21 -2.84 -5.47
N PRO A 83 -0.89 -2.66 -6.62
CA PRO A 83 -0.79 -3.51 -7.81
C PRO A 83 0.64 -3.76 -8.30
N CYS A 84 1.52 -2.78 -8.13
CA CYS A 84 2.94 -2.94 -8.44
C CYS A 84 3.64 -4.06 -7.66
N ILE A 85 3.05 -4.52 -6.54
CA ILE A 85 3.47 -5.73 -5.83
C ILE A 85 2.57 -6.91 -6.19
N THR A 86 1.24 -6.77 -6.03
CA THR A 86 0.30 -7.92 -6.15
C THR A 86 0.32 -8.56 -7.54
N ASP A 87 0.46 -7.74 -8.59
CA ASP A 87 0.31 -8.17 -9.98
C ASP A 87 1.67 -8.45 -10.65
N HIS A 88 2.74 -7.79 -10.20
CA HIS A 88 4.02 -7.74 -10.94
C HIS A 88 5.26 -8.16 -10.14
N CYS A 89 5.19 -8.30 -8.81
CA CYS A 89 6.37 -8.62 -8.03
C CYS A 89 6.57 -10.15 -7.90
N PRO A 90 7.73 -10.71 -8.30
CA PRO A 90 8.02 -12.14 -8.13
C PRO A 90 8.19 -12.54 -6.65
N HIS A 91 8.28 -11.58 -5.74
CA HIS A 91 8.43 -11.81 -4.31
C HIS A 91 7.18 -11.44 -3.51
N LYS A 92 6.01 -11.28 -4.17
CA LYS A 92 4.78 -10.81 -3.52
C LYS A 92 4.44 -11.63 -2.27
N ASP A 93 4.49 -12.96 -2.35
CA ASP A 93 4.06 -13.83 -1.26
C ASP A 93 4.98 -13.69 -0.04
N VAL A 94 6.28 -13.57 -0.28
CA VAL A 94 7.29 -13.34 0.79
C VAL A 94 7.05 -11.99 1.45
N ILE A 95 6.82 -10.94 0.67
CA ILE A 95 6.59 -9.58 1.17
C ILE A 95 5.30 -9.54 1.99
N ILE A 96 4.19 -10.02 1.42
CA ILE A 96 2.87 -10.01 2.07
C ILE A 96 2.88 -10.86 3.34
N LYS A 97 3.52 -12.04 3.31
CA LYS A 97 3.69 -12.90 4.49
C LYS A 97 4.44 -12.18 5.62
N LYS A 98 5.53 -11.46 5.32
CA LYS A 98 6.27 -10.68 6.33
C LYS A 98 5.41 -9.57 6.93
N ILE A 99 4.61 -8.87 6.12
CA ILE A 99 3.73 -7.80 6.58
C ILE A 99 2.61 -8.37 7.45
N LYS A 100 1.90 -9.41 6.98
CA LYS A 100 0.83 -10.09 7.74
C LYS A 100 1.35 -10.61 9.09
N ALA A 101 2.54 -11.19 9.11
CA ALA A 101 3.13 -11.76 10.32
C ALA A 101 3.54 -10.72 11.38
N LYS A 102 3.74 -9.45 11.03
CA LYS A 102 4.34 -8.45 11.92
C LYS A 102 3.53 -7.17 12.12
N SER A 103 2.58 -6.87 11.24
CA SER A 103 1.84 -5.60 11.27
C SER A 103 0.75 -5.54 12.35
N GLY A 104 0.14 -6.67 12.71
CA GLY A 104 -0.94 -6.71 13.70
C GLY A 104 -2.24 -6.02 13.25
N VAL A 105 -2.35 -5.69 11.96
CA VAL A 105 -3.51 -5.06 11.32
C VAL A 105 -3.93 -5.84 10.08
N GLU A 106 -5.14 -5.60 9.58
CA GLU A 106 -5.58 -6.23 8.33
C GLU A 106 -4.69 -5.80 7.16
N VAL A 107 -4.27 -6.77 6.37
CA VAL A 107 -3.46 -6.55 5.17
C VAL A 107 -4.29 -6.96 3.96
N ILE A 108 -4.51 -5.99 3.07
CA ILE A 108 -5.47 -6.03 1.98
C ILE A 108 -4.69 -5.96 0.69
N GLU A 109 -4.92 -6.92 -0.20
CA GLU A 109 -4.19 -7.02 -1.46
C GLU A 109 -4.92 -6.22 -2.53
N GLY A 110 -4.29 -5.15 -2.99
CA GLY A 110 -4.81 -4.26 -4.04
C GLY A 110 -5.03 -2.83 -3.56
N THR A 111 -5.07 -1.91 -4.53
CA THR A 111 -5.46 -0.51 -4.34
C THR A 111 -6.42 -0.10 -5.46
N HIS A 112 -5.91 0.51 -6.53
CA HIS A 112 -6.70 0.94 -7.67
C HIS A 112 -6.84 -0.16 -8.74
N PRO A 113 -7.90 -0.12 -9.58
CA PRO A 113 -8.08 -1.07 -10.68
C PRO A 113 -7.45 -0.60 -12.01
N TYR A 114 -6.93 0.64 -12.08
CA TYR A 114 -6.50 1.27 -13.33
C TYR A 114 -5.38 0.51 -14.08
N LYS A 115 -5.74 -0.06 -15.23
CA LYS A 115 -4.85 -0.72 -16.18
C LYS A 115 -5.00 -0.07 -17.56
N PRO A 116 -3.91 0.09 -18.34
CA PRO A 116 -4.05 0.53 -19.73
C PRO A 116 -4.72 -0.57 -20.55
N ASP A 117 -5.84 -0.27 -21.22
CA ASP A 117 -6.54 -1.24 -22.07
C ASP A 117 -6.05 -1.19 -23.53
N ASN A 118 -5.86 0.00 -24.10
CA ASN A 118 -5.43 0.21 -25.49
C ASN A 118 -4.30 1.23 -25.57
N ILE A 119 -3.04 0.78 -25.45
CA ILE A 119 -1.87 1.68 -25.46
C ILE A 119 -1.62 2.27 -26.85
N PHE A 120 -1.96 1.53 -27.91
CA PHE A 120 -1.74 1.91 -29.31
C PHE A 120 -3.02 1.80 -30.13
N GLY A 121 -4.18 2.09 -29.53
CA GLY A 121 -5.45 2.14 -30.27
C GLY A 121 -5.36 3.02 -31.51
#